data_AF-A0A6C0D268-F1
#
_entry.id   AF-A0A6C0D268-F1
#
_cell.length_a   1.000
_cell.length_b   1.000
_cell.length_c   1.000
_cell.angle_alpha   90.00
_cell.angle_beta   90.00
_cell.angle_gamma   90.00
#
_symmetry.space_group_name_H-M   'P 1'
#
loop_
_entity.id
_entity.type
_entity.pdbx_description
1 polymer ?
#
loop_
_entity_poly.entity_id
_entity_poly.type
_entity_poly.pdbx_seq_one_letter_code
_entity_poly.pdbx_strand_id
1 'polypeptide(L)'
;MVDKHIAKMILESVQMLSTTKRVLDPGSFMGPVYKLAHKNHPVTKWVRASYLNYLWLLDLVDEMHKEWQYRYNHEKIHKSYIVAQFLRQNPPPLEAFEYEEMTPFALAMPEIYKSDDAIESYRAYYRTKPASWKNREKPYWF
;
A
#
# COMPACT_ATOMS: atom_id res chain seq x y z
N MET A 1 -3.45 -8.53 -8.50
CA MET A 1 -4.49 -8.21 -7.48
C MET A 1 -5.87 -8.64 -7.98
N VAL A 2 -6.71 -9.16 -7.10
CA VAL A 2 -8.10 -9.59 -7.41
C VAL A 2 -9.06 -8.39 -7.37
N ASP A 3 -10.13 -8.41 -8.18
CA ASP A 3 -11.02 -7.24 -8.35
C ASP A 3 -11.57 -6.68 -7.03
N LYS A 4 -12.14 -7.55 -6.19
CA LYS A 4 -12.80 -7.15 -4.94
C LYS A 4 -11.88 -6.41 -3.97
N HIS A 5 -10.56 -6.58 -4.12
CA HIS A 5 -9.60 -5.99 -3.21
C HIS A 5 -9.08 -4.63 -3.67
N ILE A 6 -9.13 -4.28 -4.96
CA ILE A 6 -8.41 -3.10 -5.47
C ILE A 6 -8.80 -1.79 -4.75
N ALA A 7 -10.11 -1.52 -4.60
CA ALA A 7 -10.58 -0.31 -3.92
C ALA A 7 -10.20 -0.30 -2.43
N LYS A 8 -10.34 -1.45 -1.76
CA LYS A 8 -10.01 -1.59 -0.34
C LYS A 8 -8.51 -1.47 -0.08
N MET A 9 -7.68 -2.01 -0.96
CA MET A 9 -6.22 -1.95 -0.86
C MET A 9 -5.70 -0.51 -0.99
N ILE A 10 -6.32 0.32 -1.85
CA ILE A 10 -6.01 1.75 -1.92
C ILE A 10 -6.29 2.41 -0.55
N LEU A 11 -7.47 2.18 0.03
CA LEU A 11 -7.83 2.75 1.33
C LEU A 11 -6.85 2.33 2.43
N GLU A 12 -6.60 1.03 2.59
CA GLU A 12 -5.74 0.50 3.65
C GLU A 12 -4.28 0.95 3.48
N SER A 13 -3.76 0.99 2.25
CA SER A 13 -2.41 1.49 1.98
C SER A 13 -2.25 2.95 2.41
N VAL A 14 -3.25 3.78 2.10
CA VAL A 14 -3.22 5.20 2.48
C VAL A 14 -3.42 5.40 3.98
N GLN A 15 -4.14 4.51 4.67
CA GLN A 15 -4.18 4.49 6.14
C GLN A 15 -2.82 4.14 6.75
N MET A 16 -2.04 3.22 6.16
CA MET A 16 -0.68 2.89 6.60
C MET A 16 0.29 4.05 6.33
N LEU A 17 0.22 4.70 5.17
CA LEU A 17 0.98 5.92 4.85
C LEU A 17 0.63 7.07 5.81
N SER A 18 -0.66 7.28 6.07
CA SER A 18 -1.14 8.30 7.02
C SER A 18 -0.64 8.04 8.45
N THR A 19 -0.62 6.77 8.85
CA THR A 19 -0.08 6.36 10.14
C THR A 19 1.43 6.59 10.22
N THR A 20 2.15 6.35 9.13
CA THR A 20 3.58 6.65 9.03
C THR A 20 3.83 8.15 9.21
N LYS A 21 3.11 9.02 8.49
CA LYS A 21 3.20 10.48 8.66
C LYS A 21 2.93 10.92 10.09
N ARG A 22 1.89 10.39 10.73
CA ARG A 22 1.56 10.74 12.13
C ARG A 22 2.59 10.27 13.16
N VAL A 23 3.29 9.17 12.89
CA VAL A 23 4.29 8.60 13.80
C VAL A 23 5.62 9.32 13.65
N LEU A 24 6.05 9.58 12.42
CA LEU A 24 7.36 10.16 12.13
C LEU A 24 7.36 11.69 12.17
N ASP A 25 6.20 12.32 11.94
CA ASP A 25 6.04 13.77 11.90
C ASP A 25 4.73 14.21 12.59
N PRO A 26 4.65 14.07 13.92
CA PRO A 26 3.45 14.38 14.69
C PRO A 26 3.12 15.89 14.75
N GLY A 27 4.04 16.77 14.34
CA GLY A 27 3.86 18.22 14.41
C GLY A 27 3.33 18.86 13.12
N SER A 28 3.51 18.22 11.97
CA SER A 28 3.32 18.85 10.65
C SER A 28 2.17 18.25 9.81
N PHE A 29 1.02 17.93 10.42
CA PHE A 29 -0.15 17.43 9.68
C PHE A 29 -1.28 18.46 9.57
N MET A 30 -1.08 19.54 8.82
CA MET A 30 -2.20 20.38 8.36
C MET A 30 -2.75 19.84 7.03
N GLY A 31 -3.55 18.77 7.08
CA GLY A 31 -4.12 18.20 5.86
C GLY A 31 -5.01 16.96 6.05
N PRO A 32 -5.51 16.38 4.95
CA PRO A 32 -6.52 15.31 4.96
C PRO A 32 -5.95 13.91 5.34
N VAL A 33 -5.05 13.84 6.33
CA VAL A 33 -4.37 12.61 6.76
C VAL A 33 -5.29 11.78 7.65
N TYR A 34 -5.49 10.50 7.34
CA TYR A 34 -6.34 9.61 8.15
C TYR A 34 -5.84 9.49 9.58
N LYS A 35 -6.76 9.23 10.53
CA LYS A 35 -6.41 8.89 11.91
C LYS A 35 -5.53 7.64 11.96
N LEU A 36 -4.75 7.51 13.04
CA LEU A 36 -3.84 6.40 13.27
C LEU A 36 -4.59 5.06 13.20
N ALA A 37 -4.16 4.17 12.32
CA ALA A 37 -4.73 2.85 12.07
C ALA A 37 -3.62 1.85 11.72
N HIS A 38 -3.82 0.56 11.98
CA HIS A 38 -2.85 -0.49 11.62
C HIS A 38 -1.40 -0.23 12.10
N LYS A 39 -1.17 0.56 13.17
CA LYS A 39 0.16 0.98 13.63
C LYS A 39 1.15 -0.18 13.78
N ASN A 40 0.69 -1.33 14.27
CA ASN A 40 1.54 -2.48 14.53
C ASN A 40 1.52 -3.53 13.39
N HIS A 41 0.80 -3.28 12.31
CA HIS A 41 0.75 -4.17 11.15
C HIS A 41 2.13 -4.27 10.50
N PRO A 42 2.57 -5.47 10.04
CA PRO A 42 3.91 -5.65 9.45
C PRO A 42 4.21 -4.65 8.33
N VAL A 43 3.24 -4.40 7.45
CA VAL A 43 3.40 -3.43 6.36
C VAL A 43 3.54 -2.00 6.89
N THR A 44 2.77 -1.58 7.89
CA THR A 44 2.94 -0.23 8.48
C THR A 44 4.31 -0.05 9.12
N LYS A 45 4.85 -1.11 9.74
CA LYS A 45 6.23 -1.10 10.27
C LYS A 45 7.24 -0.96 9.14
N TRP A 46 7.08 -1.72 8.06
CA TRP A 46 7.93 -1.65 6.88
C TRP A 46 7.88 -0.28 6.19
N VAL A 47 6.68 0.28 5.98
CA VAL A 47 6.49 1.61 5.38
C VAL A 47 7.20 2.70 6.19
N ARG A 48 7.14 2.65 7.53
CA ARG A 48 7.78 3.66 8.38
C ARG A 48 9.26 3.43 8.66
N ALA A 49 9.79 2.25 8.33
CA ALA A 49 11.20 1.94 8.58
C ALA A 49 12.10 2.68 7.57
N SER A 50 11.66 2.78 6.31
CA SER A 50 12.48 3.33 5.23
C SER A 50 11.73 4.37 4.39
N TYR A 51 12.45 5.43 3.99
CA TYR A 51 11.93 6.42 3.05
C TYR A 51 11.56 5.81 1.69
N LEU A 52 12.42 4.97 1.12
CA LEU A 52 12.11 4.31 -0.16
C LEU A 52 10.94 3.32 -0.04
N ASN A 53 10.73 2.67 1.11
CA ASN A 53 9.52 1.87 1.32
C ASN A 53 8.24 2.72 1.32
N TYR A 54 8.31 3.91 1.94
CA TYR A 54 7.20 4.87 1.94
C TYR A 54 6.86 5.34 0.52
N LEU A 55 7.89 5.70 -0.27
CA LEU A 55 7.70 6.07 -1.68
C LEU A 55 7.17 4.91 -2.52
N TRP A 56 7.68 3.70 -2.32
CA TRP A 56 7.21 2.51 -3.02
C TRP A 56 5.70 2.28 -2.82
N LEU A 57 5.20 2.45 -1.58
CA LEU A 57 3.77 2.29 -1.32
C LEU A 57 2.93 3.40 -1.96
N LEU A 58 3.46 4.63 -2.06
CA LEU A 58 2.80 5.71 -2.81
C LEU A 58 2.73 5.37 -4.31
N ASP A 59 3.81 4.88 -4.90
CA ASP A 59 3.84 4.45 -6.31
C ASP A 59 2.86 3.30 -6.56
N LEU A 60 2.80 2.34 -5.63
CA LEU A 60 1.80 1.26 -5.69
C LEU A 60 0.36 1.81 -5.62
N VAL A 61 0.10 2.83 -4.79
CA VAL A 61 -1.22 3.47 -4.74
C VAL A 61 -1.58 4.13 -6.08
N ASP A 62 -0.62 4.74 -6.76
CA ASP A 62 -0.84 5.33 -8.09
C ASP A 62 -1.22 4.25 -9.12
N GLU A 63 -0.50 3.14 -9.14
CA GLU A 63 -0.81 2.02 -10.04
C GLU A 63 -2.13 1.32 -9.69
N MET A 64 -2.42 1.16 -8.39
CA MET A 64 -3.71 0.61 -7.97
C MET A 64 -4.88 1.53 -8.34
N HIS A 65 -4.70 2.84 -8.26
CA HIS A 65 -5.71 3.80 -8.67
C HIS A 65 -6.01 3.72 -10.17
N LYS A 66 -4.96 3.71 -11.00
CA LYS A 66 -5.09 3.52 -12.47
C LYS A 66 -5.79 2.22 -12.79
N GLU A 67 -5.39 1.12 -12.14
CA GLU A 67 -6.00 -0.19 -12.34
C GLU A 67 -7.46 -0.22 -11.87
N TRP A 68 -7.81 0.43 -10.76
CA TRP A 68 -9.20 0.57 -10.31
C TRP A 68 -10.06 1.31 -11.32
N GLN A 69 -9.60 2.46 -11.84
CA GLN A 69 -10.31 3.21 -12.88
C GLN A 69 -10.52 2.36 -14.15
N TYR A 70 -9.49 1.65 -14.59
CA TYR A 70 -9.55 0.77 -15.75
C TYR A 70 -10.55 -0.38 -15.58
N ARG A 71 -10.50 -1.10 -14.45
CA ARG A 71 -11.38 -2.26 -14.21
C ARG A 71 -12.84 -1.89 -14.07
N TYR A 72 -13.14 -0.71 -13.54
CA TYR A 72 -14.52 -0.28 -13.29
C TYR A 72 -15.03 0.78 -14.27
N ASN A 73 -14.22 1.13 -15.28
CA ASN A 73 -14.54 2.09 -16.33
C ASN A 73 -15.16 3.39 -15.79
N HIS A 74 -14.52 4.00 -14.79
CA HIS A 74 -14.96 5.29 -14.27
C HIS A 74 -13.83 6.31 -14.26
N GLU A 75 -14.20 7.56 -14.47
CA GLU A 75 -13.31 8.72 -14.41
C GLU A 75 -13.19 9.28 -12.99
N LYS A 76 -13.91 8.67 -12.03
CA LYS A 76 -13.87 9.07 -10.62
C LYS A 76 -12.46 8.91 -10.05
N ILE A 77 -12.08 9.85 -9.19
CA ILE A 77 -10.86 9.78 -8.38
C ILE A 77 -11.19 9.11 -7.05
N HIS A 78 -10.40 8.12 -6.65
CA HIS A 78 -10.59 7.46 -5.36
C HIS A 78 -10.28 8.46 -4.24
N LYS A 79 -11.16 8.60 -3.24
CA LYS A 79 -10.97 9.61 -2.17
C LYS A 79 -9.63 9.44 -1.44
N SER A 80 -9.21 8.21 -1.17
CA SER A 80 -7.91 7.93 -0.55
C SER A 80 -6.73 8.26 -1.48
N TYR A 81 -6.90 8.21 -2.80
CA TYR A 81 -5.84 8.62 -3.73
C TYR A 81 -5.50 10.11 -3.58
N ILE A 82 -6.51 10.96 -3.35
CA ILE A 82 -6.29 12.39 -3.07
C ILE A 82 -5.42 12.58 -1.82
N VAL A 83 -5.67 11.79 -0.77
CA VAL A 83 -4.85 11.79 0.45
C VAL A 83 -3.43 11.29 0.17
N ALA A 84 -3.26 10.29 -0.70
CA ALA A 84 -1.94 9.81 -1.12
C ALA A 84 -1.15 10.91 -1.84
N GLN A 85 -1.78 11.68 -2.74
CA GLN A 85 -1.13 12.80 -3.42
C GLN A 85 -0.69 13.89 -2.43
N PHE A 86 -1.53 14.20 -1.44
CA PHE A 86 -1.14 15.10 -0.35
C PHE A 86 0.08 14.58 0.42
N LEU A 87 0.08 13.29 0.76
CA LEU A 87 1.17 12.62 1.48
C LEU A 87 2.47 12.52 0.67
N ARG A 88 2.37 12.45 -0.66
CA ARG A 88 3.53 12.51 -1.58
C ARG A 88 4.15 13.91 -1.60
N GLN A 89 3.33 14.96 -1.57
CA GLN A 89 3.79 16.35 -1.54
C GLN A 89 4.28 16.79 -0.15
N ASN A 90 3.83 16.10 0.90
CA ASN A 90 4.14 16.42 2.30
C ASN A 90 4.63 15.15 3.02
N PRO A 91 5.72 14.51 2.56
CA PRO A 91 6.26 13.32 3.22
C PRO A 91 6.75 13.66 4.63
N PRO A 92 6.98 12.67 5.51
CA PRO A 92 7.79 12.91 6.70
C PRO A 92 9.21 13.36 6.29
N PRO A 93 9.92 14.10 7.15
CA PRO A 93 11.33 14.44 6.93
C PRO A 93 12.16 13.19 6.70
N LEU A 94 13.19 13.27 5.85
CA LEU A 94 14.02 12.12 5.49
C LEU A 94 14.71 11.54 6.73
N GLU A 95 15.22 12.42 7.59
CA GLU A 95 15.89 12.13 8.85
C GLU A 95 14.99 11.48 9.92
N ALA A 96 13.67 11.44 9.69
CA ALA A 96 12.74 10.77 10.59
C ALA A 96 12.64 9.26 10.31
N PHE A 97 13.14 8.79 9.17
CA PHE A 97 13.20 7.36 8.84
C PHE A 97 14.48 6.71 9.38
N GLU A 98 14.41 5.41 9.68
CA GLU A 98 15.57 4.65 10.16
C GLU A 98 16.53 4.30 9.03
N TYR A 99 15.98 4.05 7.83
CA TYR A 99 16.71 3.71 6.62
C TYR A 99 16.29 4.62 5.47
N GLU A 100 17.16 4.74 4.48
CA GLU A 100 16.83 5.43 3.23
C GLU A 100 16.64 4.43 2.09
N GLU A 101 17.29 3.27 2.15
CA GLU A 101 17.25 2.21 1.14
C GLU A 101 15.97 1.34 1.20
N MET A 102 15.66 0.63 0.11
CA MET A 102 14.62 -0.40 0.11
C MET A 102 14.98 -1.51 1.09
N THR A 103 14.04 -1.90 1.95
CA THR A 103 14.21 -3.04 2.85
C THR A 103 13.32 -4.21 2.42
N PRO A 104 13.62 -5.45 2.83
CA PRO A 104 12.86 -6.63 2.44
C PRO A 104 11.35 -6.45 2.67
N PHE A 105 10.53 -6.80 1.67
CA PHE A 105 9.08 -6.61 1.74
C PHE A 105 8.46 -7.31 2.94
N ALA A 106 7.58 -6.60 3.65
CA ALA A 106 6.81 -7.21 4.74
C ALA A 106 5.86 -8.29 4.22
N LEU A 107 5.91 -9.46 4.87
CA LEU A 107 5.01 -10.59 4.63
C LEU A 107 3.84 -10.56 5.62
N ALA A 108 2.70 -10.02 5.17
CA ALA A 108 1.47 -9.91 5.95
C ALA A 108 0.45 -11.02 5.62
N MET A 109 0.91 -12.27 5.65
CA MET A 109 0.08 -13.47 5.46
C MET A 109 0.49 -14.58 6.45
N PRO A 110 -0.32 -15.66 6.60
CA PRO A 110 0.03 -16.79 7.44
C PRO A 110 1.37 -17.44 7.09
N GLU A 111 2.04 -18.01 8.08
CA GLU A 111 3.40 -18.57 7.96
C GLU A 111 3.51 -19.65 6.86
N ILE A 112 2.46 -20.45 6.68
CA ILE A 112 2.39 -21.53 5.69
C ILE A 112 2.56 -21.06 4.23
N TYR A 113 2.42 -19.77 3.95
CA TYR A 113 2.60 -19.20 2.62
C TYR A 113 3.92 -18.46 2.46
N LYS A 114 4.71 -18.30 3.53
CA LYS A 114 5.95 -17.52 3.47
C LYS A 114 7.09 -18.36 2.91
N SER A 115 7.93 -17.71 2.12
CA SER A 115 9.17 -18.24 1.56
C SER A 115 10.19 -17.10 1.46
N ASP A 116 11.42 -17.41 1.04
CA ASP A 116 12.47 -16.41 0.85
C ASP A 116 12.16 -15.39 -0.28
N ASP A 117 11.21 -15.72 -1.16
CA ASP A 117 10.70 -14.82 -2.19
C ASP A 117 9.34 -14.21 -1.79
N ALA A 118 9.31 -12.90 -1.62
CA ALA A 118 8.09 -12.18 -1.28
C ALA A 118 7.01 -12.30 -2.37
N ILE A 119 7.40 -12.33 -3.65
CA ILE A 119 6.47 -12.47 -4.78
C ILE A 119 5.80 -13.83 -4.72
N GLU A 120 6.57 -14.91 -4.60
CA GLU A 120 6.00 -16.25 -4.49
C GLU A 120 5.15 -16.42 -3.24
N SER A 121 5.54 -15.79 -2.12
CA SER A 121 4.75 -15.80 -0.89
C SER A 121 3.37 -15.18 -1.08
N TYR A 122 3.29 -13.99 -1.70
CA TYR A 122 2.01 -13.34 -2.00
C TYR A 122 1.21 -14.12 -3.05
N ARG A 123 1.86 -14.68 -4.08
CA ARG A 123 1.18 -15.52 -5.10
C ARG A 123 0.53 -16.73 -4.46
N ALA A 124 1.28 -17.48 -3.65
CA ALA A 124 0.78 -18.63 -2.90
C ALA A 124 -0.45 -18.25 -2.05
N TYR A 125 -0.37 -17.14 -1.32
CA TYR A 125 -1.49 -16.64 -0.53
C TYR A 125 -2.72 -16.31 -1.39
N TYR A 126 -2.54 -15.61 -2.51
CA TYR A 126 -3.66 -15.19 -3.37
C TYR A 126 -4.33 -16.34 -4.14
N ARG A 127 -3.60 -17.41 -4.49
CA ARG A 127 -4.19 -18.62 -5.10
C ARG A 127 -5.28 -19.26 -4.25
N THR A 128 -5.25 -19.04 -2.93
CA THR A 128 -6.26 -19.57 -2.00
C THR A 128 -7.51 -18.69 -1.86
N LYS A 129 -7.53 -17.52 -2.52
CA LYS A 129 -8.64 -16.55 -2.40
C LYS A 129 -9.59 -16.66 -3.59
N PRO A 130 -10.91 -16.50 -3.38
CA PRO A 130 -11.84 -16.28 -4.48
C PRO A 130 -11.43 -15.04 -5.28
N ALA A 131 -11.36 -15.17 -6.60
CA ALA A 131 -10.83 -14.14 -7.48
C ALA A 131 -11.61 -13.98 -8.78
N SER A 132 -11.59 -12.75 -9.29
CA SER A 132 -12.08 -12.36 -10.61
C SER A 132 -11.13 -11.30 -11.20
N TRP A 133 -11.16 -11.17 -12.53
CA TRP A 133 -10.35 -10.23 -13.31
C TRP A 133 -11.23 -9.46 -14.29
N LYS A 134 -11.83 -8.38 -13.82
CA LYS A 134 -12.66 -7.51 -14.65
C LYS A 134 -11.78 -6.75 -15.63
N ASN A 135 -12.15 -6.78 -16.91
CA ASN A 135 -11.41 -6.14 -18.01
C ASN A 135 -9.95 -6.59 -18.16
N ARG A 136 -9.54 -7.71 -17.53
CA ARG A 136 -8.18 -8.24 -17.57
C ARG A 136 -8.22 -9.75 -17.74
N GLU A 137 -7.19 -10.30 -18.36
CA GLU A 137 -7.00 -11.75 -18.36
C GLU A 137 -6.54 -12.24 -16.98
N LYS A 138 -6.88 -13.48 -16.67
CA LYS A 138 -6.33 -14.17 -15.51
C LYS A 138 -4.81 -14.26 -15.68
N PRO A 139 -4.00 -13.82 -14.70
CA PRO A 139 -2.55 -13.85 -14.83
C PRO A 139 -2.05 -15.30 -14.76
N TYR A 140 -0.95 -15.58 -15.47
CA TYR A 140 -0.36 -16.92 -15.59
C TYR A 140 -0.04 -17.60 -14.25
N TRP A 141 0.22 -16.82 -13.20
CA TRP A 141 0.64 -17.31 -11.90
C TRP A 141 -0.52 -17.67 -10.96
N PHE A 142 -1.76 -17.34 -11.33
CA PHE A 142 -2.93 -17.56 -10.48
C PHE A 142 -3.55 -18.94 -10.67
#